data_AF-B4ECA2-F1
#
_entry.id   AF-B4ECA2-F1
#
_cell.length_a   1.000
_cell.length_b   1.000
_cell.length_c   1.000
_cell.angle_alpha   90.00
_cell.angle_beta   90.00
_cell.angle_gamma   90.00
#
_symmetry.space_group_name_H-M   'P 1'
#
loop_
_entity.id
_entity.type
_entity.pdbx_description
1 polymer ?
#
loop_
_entity_poly.entity_id
_entity_poly.type
_entity_poly.pdbx_seq_one_letter_code
_entity_poly.pdbx_strand_id
1 'polypeptide(L)'
;MKEQDVELLNSKAAAEWLNEALPGQSVGYWQRWLTNNRSQTRRVPYRIPFQTVVGFKAAHYVVDELARFVEFEKQRQLGSVTLTGRAAEVMRAYGIGEKGGSTTGRKLKVSGIHPQVDEDGKPYVQLITDDPLMVYRIEVADAVAVLKELSAAVDVCKRATA
;
A
#
# COMPACT_ATOMS: atom_id res chain seq x y z
N MET A 1 -16.47 25.28 -12.89
CA MET A 1 -15.55 24.17 -12.62
C MET A 1 -15.68 23.25 -13.82
N LYS A 2 -14.67 23.17 -14.70
CA LYS A 2 -14.77 22.35 -15.93
C LYS A 2 -14.77 20.88 -15.52
N GLU A 3 -15.78 20.11 -15.95
CA GLU A 3 -15.71 18.66 -16.00
C GLU A 3 -14.41 18.29 -16.72
N GLN A 4 -13.47 17.71 -15.99
CA GLN A 4 -12.35 17.03 -16.65
C GLN A 4 -12.94 15.78 -17.26
N ASP A 5 -13.00 15.72 -18.58
CA ASP A 5 -13.36 14.51 -19.31
C ASP A 5 -12.42 13.39 -18.87
N VAL A 6 -12.93 12.49 -18.04
CA VAL A 6 -12.19 11.31 -17.58
C VAL A 6 -12.09 10.38 -18.79
N GLU A 7 -10.90 10.29 -19.37
CA GLU A 7 -10.66 9.43 -20.52
C GLU A 7 -10.88 7.96 -20.15
N LEU A 8 -11.85 7.33 -20.81
CA LEU A 8 -12.25 5.94 -20.58
C LEU A 8 -11.83 5.05 -21.76
N LEU A 9 -10.93 4.12 -21.49
CA LEU A 9 -10.45 3.16 -22.49
C LEU A 9 -11.23 1.85 -22.40
N ASN A 10 -11.77 1.40 -23.54
CA ASN A 10 -12.33 0.05 -23.62
C ASN A 10 -11.21 -1.01 -23.50
N SER A 11 -11.57 -2.29 -23.34
CA SER A 11 -10.59 -3.37 -23.10
C SER A 11 -9.53 -3.54 -24.21
N LYS A 12 -9.84 -3.17 -25.46
CA LYS A 12 -8.87 -3.23 -26.56
C LYS A 12 -7.88 -2.08 -26.45
N ALA A 13 -8.38 -0.85 -26.31
CA ALA A 13 -7.56 0.35 -26.15
C ALA A 13 -6.70 0.30 -24.88
N ALA A 14 -7.23 -0.21 -23.77
CA ALA A 14 -6.46 -0.41 -22.53
C ALA A 14 -5.33 -1.43 -22.70
N ALA A 15 -5.52 -2.49 -23.51
CA ALA A 15 -4.47 -3.46 -23.78
C ALA A 15 -3.38 -2.90 -24.70
N GLU A 16 -3.74 -2.08 -25.68
CA GLU A 16 -2.78 -1.34 -26.52
C GLU A 16 -1.96 -0.36 -25.67
N TRP A 17 -2.63 0.40 -24.79
CA TRP A 17 -2.00 1.32 -23.86
C TRP A 17 -1.03 0.63 -22.89
N LEU A 18 -1.44 -0.51 -22.29
CA LEU A 18 -0.55 -1.30 -21.42
C LEU A 18 0.64 -1.88 -22.17
N ASN A 19 0.46 -2.28 -23.43
CA ASN A 19 1.55 -2.80 -24.25
C ASN A 19 2.60 -1.73 -24.57
N GLU A 20 2.17 -0.49 -24.79
CA GLU A 20 3.06 0.65 -25.00
C GLU A 20 3.80 1.02 -23.70
N ALA A 21 3.11 1.04 -22.57
CA ALA A 21 3.68 1.42 -21.28
C ALA A 21 4.56 0.32 -20.62
N LEU A 22 4.31 -0.95 -20.94
CA LEU A 22 5.05 -2.13 -20.45
C LEU A 22 5.43 -3.04 -21.64
N PRO A 23 6.42 -2.64 -22.44
CA PRO A 23 6.86 -3.41 -23.58
C PRO A 23 7.49 -4.74 -23.12
N GLY A 24 7.18 -5.83 -23.84
CA GLY A 24 7.72 -7.17 -23.53
C GLY A 24 6.69 -8.31 -23.57
N GLN A 25 5.40 -7.97 -23.61
CA GLN A 25 4.31 -8.90 -23.91
C GLN A 25 3.57 -8.44 -25.18
N SER A 26 2.62 -9.22 -25.69
CA SER A 26 1.80 -8.81 -26.83
C SER A 26 0.47 -8.17 -26.39
N VAL A 27 -0.15 -7.36 -27.25
CA VAL A 27 -1.50 -6.82 -27.01
C VAL A 27 -2.51 -7.94 -26.71
N GLY A 28 -2.42 -9.08 -27.41
CA GLY A 28 -3.28 -10.24 -27.17
C GLY A 28 -3.05 -10.95 -25.83
N TYR A 29 -1.85 -10.82 -25.24
CA TYR A 29 -1.60 -11.22 -23.85
C TYR A 29 -2.34 -10.28 -22.89
N TRP A 30 -2.19 -8.96 -23.05
CA TRP A 30 -2.81 -7.97 -22.18
C TRP A 30 -4.35 -8.00 -22.22
N GLN A 31 -4.97 -8.25 -23.37
CA GLN A 31 -6.42 -8.45 -23.46
C GLN A 31 -6.92 -9.65 -22.64
N ARG A 32 -6.22 -10.78 -22.73
CA ARG A 32 -6.52 -11.98 -21.91
C ARG A 32 -6.27 -11.69 -20.43
N TRP A 33 -5.19 -11.01 -20.11
CA TRP A 33 -4.86 -10.63 -18.75
C TRP A 33 -5.95 -9.73 -18.14
N LEU A 34 -6.39 -8.68 -18.84
CA LEU A 34 -7.48 -7.79 -18.40
C LEU A 34 -8.78 -8.56 -18.18
N THR A 35 -9.10 -9.50 -19.07
CA THR A 35 -10.27 -10.38 -18.92
C THR A 35 -10.19 -11.21 -17.64
N ASN A 36 -9.02 -11.80 -17.35
CA ASN A 36 -8.79 -12.54 -16.12
C ASN A 36 -8.76 -11.63 -14.89
N ASN A 37 -8.22 -10.42 -15.01
CA ASN A 37 -8.13 -9.44 -13.94
C ASN A 37 -9.51 -9.01 -13.42
N ARG A 38 -10.48 -8.86 -14.34
CA ARG A 38 -11.87 -8.56 -14.00
C ARG A 38 -12.58 -9.71 -13.30
N SER A 39 -12.19 -10.96 -13.56
CA SER A 39 -12.84 -12.13 -12.98
C SER A 39 -12.69 -12.16 -11.46
N GLN A 40 -13.80 -12.14 -10.71
CA GLN A 40 -13.77 -12.17 -9.24
C GLN A 40 -13.30 -13.51 -8.68
N THR A 41 -13.40 -14.59 -9.46
CA THR A 41 -12.97 -15.93 -9.04
C THR A 41 -11.47 -16.16 -9.20
N ARG A 42 -10.74 -15.26 -9.88
CA ARG A 42 -9.30 -15.36 -10.10
C ARG A 42 -8.54 -14.50 -9.08
N ARG A 43 -7.57 -15.11 -8.38
CA ARG A 43 -6.64 -14.38 -7.52
C ARG A 43 -5.62 -13.66 -8.39
N VAL A 44 -5.61 -12.33 -8.36
CA VAL A 44 -4.68 -11.50 -9.10
C VAL A 44 -3.88 -10.60 -8.14
N PRO A 45 -2.57 -10.38 -8.37
CA PRO A 45 -1.73 -9.60 -7.47
C PRO A 45 -2.16 -8.13 -7.32
N TYR A 46 -2.68 -7.55 -8.41
CA TYR A 46 -3.22 -6.19 -8.45
C TYR A 46 -4.46 -6.20 -9.34
N ARG A 47 -5.58 -5.68 -8.83
CA ARG A 47 -6.86 -5.62 -9.56
C ARG A 47 -7.11 -4.20 -10.03
N ILE A 48 -7.23 -4.02 -11.34
CA ILE A 48 -7.48 -2.71 -11.93
C ILE A 48 -8.98 -2.43 -11.85
N PRO A 49 -9.41 -1.32 -11.22
CA PRO A 49 -10.80 -0.89 -11.24
C PRO A 49 -11.28 -0.69 -12.68
N PHE A 50 -12.51 -1.09 -12.96
CA PHE A 50 -13.16 -0.86 -14.26
C PHE A 50 -14.61 -0.45 -14.04
N GLN A 51 -15.17 0.24 -15.03
CA GLN A 51 -16.55 0.68 -15.02
C GLN A 51 -17.29 0.10 -16.22
N THR A 52 -18.57 -0.22 -16.04
CA THR A 52 -19.49 -0.53 -17.14
C THR A 52 -20.32 0.71 -17.42
N VAL A 53 -20.10 1.35 -18.56
CA VAL A 53 -20.84 2.56 -18.95
C VAL A 53 -22.26 2.15 -19.36
N VAL A 54 -23.26 2.90 -18.91
CA VAL A 54 -24.67 2.65 -19.24
C VAL A 54 -24.86 2.62 -20.76
N GLY A 55 -25.40 1.52 -21.28
CA GLY A 55 -25.57 1.29 -22.72
C GLY A 55 -24.49 0.41 -23.39
N PHE A 56 -23.32 0.25 -22.76
CA PHE A 56 -22.27 -0.63 -23.25
C PHE A 56 -21.98 -1.76 -22.23
N LYS A 57 -22.17 -3.02 -22.65
CA LYS A 57 -21.82 -4.20 -21.83
C LYS A 57 -20.30 -4.41 -21.65
N ALA A 58 -19.49 -3.50 -22.19
CA ALA A 58 -18.04 -3.61 -22.18
C ALA A 58 -17.43 -2.92 -20.95
N ALA A 59 -16.34 -3.52 -20.44
CA ALA A 59 -15.54 -2.91 -19.38
C ALA A 59 -14.68 -1.78 -19.93
N HIS A 60 -14.70 -0.66 -19.21
CA HIS A 60 -13.93 0.56 -19.49
C HIS A 60 -13.00 0.87 -18.32
N TYR A 61 -11.82 1.39 -18.63
CA TYR A 61 -10.74 1.66 -17.69
C TYR A 61 -10.40 3.13 -17.71
N VAL A 62 -10.21 3.71 -16.52
CA VAL A 62 -9.67 5.06 -16.38
C VAL A 62 -8.16 5.01 -16.59
N VAL A 63 -7.61 5.93 -17.38
CA VAL A 63 -6.18 5.98 -17.69
C VAL A 63 -5.31 6.05 -16.42
N ASP A 64 -5.71 6.83 -15.42
CA ASP A 64 -4.99 6.95 -14.15
C ASP A 64 -4.86 5.60 -13.40
N GLU A 65 -5.89 4.74 -13.47
CA GLU A 65 -5.84 3.42 -12.83
C GLU A 65 -4.93 2.46 -13.60
N LEU A 66 -4.86 2.59 -14.93
CA LEU A 66 -3.89 1.86 -15.75
C LEU A 66 -2.46 2.32 -15.44
N ALA A 67 -2.23 3.63 -15.26
CA ALA A 67 -0.93 4.17 -14.88
C ALA A 67 -0.46 3.68 -13.51
N ARG A 68 -1.35 3.63 -12.50
CA ARG A 68 -1.03 3.05 -11.19
C ARG A 68 -0.65 1.57 -11.28
N PHE A 69 -1.35 0.81 -12.13
CA PHE A 69 -0.97 -0.58 -12.38
C PHE A 69 0.38 -0.70 -13.08
N VAL A 70 0.69 0.18 -14.03
CA VAL A 70 2.00 0.20 -14.69
C VAL A 70 3.11 0.49 -13.69
N GLU A 71 2.91 1.43 -12.77
CA GLU A 71 3.90 1.70 -11.71
C GLU A 71 4.07 0.50 -10.77
N PHE A 72 2.98 -0.16 -10.39
CA PHE A 72 3.04 -1.42 -9.66
C PHE A 72 3.81 -2.51 -10.42
N GLU A 73 3.54 -2.70 -11.72
CA GLU A 73 4.15 -3.76 -12.51
C GLU A 73 5.62 -3.47 -12.85
N LYS A 74 5.98 -2.20 -13.08
CA LYS A 74 7.39 -1.75 -13.14
C LYS A 74 8.10 -2.03 -11.83
N GLN A 75 7.51 -1.68 -10.69
CA GLN A 75 8.06 -1.99 -9.36
C GLN A 75 8.18 -3.50 -9.12
N ARG A 76 7.24 -4.30 -9.63
CA ARG A 76 7.27 -5.77 -9.54
C ARG A 76 8.33 -6.39 -10.44
N GLN A 77 8.50 -5.90 -11.67
CA GLN A 77 9.55 -6.33 -12.59
C GLN A 77 10.93 -5.90 -12.10
N LEU A 78 11.04 -4.70 -11.54
CA LEU A 78 12.20 -4.22 -10.78
C LEU A 78 12.43 -5.02 -9.49
N GLY A 79 11.43 -5.75 -9.00
CA GLY A 79 11.56 -6.74 -7.91
C GLY A 79 12.42 -7.97 -8.26
N SER A 80 12.92 -8.08 -9.50
CA SER A 80 14.02 -9.00 -9.86
C SER A 80 15.43 -8.42 -9.61
N VAL A 81 15.52 -7.13 -9.27
CA VAL A 81 16.77 -6.46 -8.91
C VAL A 81 16.85 -6.36 -7.39
N THR A 82 17.96 -6.81 -6.82
CA THR A 82 18.26 -6.69 -5.39
C THR A 82 18.14 -5.23 -4.96
N LEU A 83 17.07 -4.89 -4.24
CA LEU A 83 16.84 -3.52 -3.75
C LEU A 83 17.97 -3.15 -2.78
N THR A 84 18.67 -2.05 -3.06
CA THR A 84 19.71 -1.49 -2.19
C THR A 84 19.36 -0.05 -1.78
N GLY A 85 19.84 0.39 -0.61
CA GLY A 85 19.65 1.75 -0.09
C GLY A 85 18.23 2.06 0.43
N ARG A 86 17.83 3.34 0.36
CA ARG A 86 16.64 3.91 1.02
C ARG A 86 15.30 3.31 0.57
N ALA A 87 15.21 2.82 -0.67
CA ALA A 87 14.02 2.12 -1.16
C ALA A 87 13.83 0.73 -0.52
N ALA A 88 14.94 0.02 -0.23
CA ALA A 88 14.91 -1.23 0.53
C ALA A 88 14.56 -1.00 2.00
N GLU A 89 14.94 0.15 2.57
CA GLU A 89 14.56 0.55 3.93
C GLU A 89 13.07 0.83 4.05
N VAL A 90 12.45 1.51 3.08
CA VAL A 90 11.01 1.79 3.07
C VAL A 90 10.20 0.51 2.90
N MET A 91 10.55 -0.37 1.97
CA MET A 91 9.83 -1.65 1.79
C MET A 91 9.96 -2.55 3.02
N ARG A 92 11.14 -2.55 3.67
CA ARG A 92 11.31 -3.18 4.98
C ARG A 92 10.46 -2.49 6.05
N ALA A 93 10.38 -1.17 6.13
CA ALA A 93 9.54 -0.49 7.13
C ALA A 93 8.06 -0.92 7.06
N TYR A 94 7.54 -1.18 5.87
CA TYR A 94 6.18 -1.74 5.68
C TYR A 94 6.09 -3.26 5.93
N GLY A 95 7.22 -3.96 6.03
CA GLY A 95 7.28 -5.42 6.25
C GLY A 95 6.96 -6.25 5.01
N ILE A 96 7.02 -5.64 3.82
CA ILE A 96 6.73 -6.32 2.56
C ILE A 96 7.85 -7.32 2.30
N GLY A 97 7.49 -8.62 2.28
CA GLY A 97 8.44 -9.73 2.13
C GLY A 97 8.95 -10.32 3.46
N GLU A 98 8.54 -9.78 4.61
CA GLU A 98 8.90 -10.30 5.94
C GLU A 98 7.74 -11.01 6.65
N LYS A 99 8.06 -11.95 7.55
CA LYS A 99 7.08 -12.80 8.25
C LYS A 99 6.20 -11.95 9.18
N GLY A 100 4.96 -11.68 8.77
CA GLY A 100 4.00 -10.90 9.55
C GLY A 100 3.82 -9.45 9.12
N GLY A 101 4.47 -9.02 8.04
CA GLY A 101 4.17 -7.76 7.36
C GLY A 101 3.11 -7.92 6.26
N SER A 102 2.45 -6.82 5.90
CA SER A 102 1.44 -6.77 4.83
C SER A 102 1.54 -5.46 4.04
N THR A 103 0.68 -5.29 3.03
CA THR A 103 0.53 -4.02 2.31
C THR A 103 -0.01 -2.87 3.17
N THR A 104 -0.52 -3.16 4.38
CA THR A 104 -0.97 -2.16 5.36
C THR A 104 0.06 -1.88 6.45
N GLY A 105 1.30 -2.36 6.28
CA GLY A 105 2.40 -2.21 7.24
C GLY A 105 2.67 -3.45 8.09
N ARG A 106 3.61 -3.34 9.02
CA ARG A 106 3.93 -4.38 10.01
C ARG A 106 2.96 -4.33 11.17
N LYS A 107 2.56 -5.51 11.67
CA LYS A 107 1.85 -5.58 12.95
C LYS A 107 2.80 -5.12 14.07
N LEU A 108 2.44 -4.05 14.78
CA LEU A 108 3.18 -3.58 15.94
C LEU A 108 3.13 -4.64 17.05
N LYS A 109 4.31 -5.10 17.49
CA LYS A 109 4.47 -6.01 18.65
C LYS A 109 5.23 -5.27 19.73
N VAL A 110 4.52 -4.85 20.78
CA VAL A 110 5.09 -4.21 21.96
C VAL A 110 5.17 -5.26 23.07
N SER A 111 6.36 -5.52 23.58
CA SER A 111 6.57 -6.42 24.73
C SER A 111 6.53 -5.70 26.07
N GLY A 112 6.85 -4.41 26.10
CA GLY A 112 6.90 -3.65 27.34
C GLY A 112 6.73 -2.15 27.14
N ILE A 113 6.02 -1.53 28.09
CA ILE A 113 5.95 -0.08 28.27
C ILE A 113 6.19 0.19 29.75
N HIS A 114 7.30 0.86 30.08
CA HIS A 114 7.72 1.06 31.46
C HIS A 114 8.12 2.50 31.74
N PRO A 115 7.74 3.08 32.89
CA PRO A 115 8.32 4.33 33.35
C PRO A 115 9.77 4.09 33.78
N GLN A 116 10.67 4.99 33.41
CA GLN A 116 12.09 4.93 33.74
C GLN A 116 12.60 6.33 34.12
N VAL A 117 13.80 6.38 34.70
CA VAL A 117 14.50 7.61 35.07
C VAL A 117 15.93 7.49 34.56
N ASP A 118 16.47 8.57 34.01
CA ASP A 118 17.84 8.59 33.49
C ASP A 118 18.89 8.93 34.55
N GLU A 119 20.14 9.01 34.11
CA GLU A 119 21.30 9.30 34.97
C GLU A 119 21.21 10.67 35.66
N ASP A 120 20.48 11.62 35.05
CA ASP A 120 20.26 12.97 35.58
C ASP A 120 18.98 13.07 36.43
N GLY A 121 18.27 11.96 36.67
CA GLY A 121 17.03 11.93 37.44
C GLY A 121 15.79 12.37 36.65
N LYS A 122 15.88 12.51 35.33
CA LYS A 122 14.76 12.93 34.48
C LYS A 122 13.89 11.72 34.09
N PRO A 123 12.56 11.77 34.30
CA PRO A 123 11.67 10.67 33.95
C PRO A 123 11.43 10.58 32.44
N TYR A 124 11.30 9.35 31.92
CA TYR A 124 10.92 9.05 30.54
C TYR A 124 10.12 7.74 30.45
N VAL A 125 9.49 7.50 29.30
CA VAL A 125 8.79 6.24 29.00
C VAL A 125 9.68 5.38 28.12
N GLN A 126 9.93 4.14 28.56
CA GLN A 126 10.60 3.12 27.76
C GLN A 126 9.56 2.27 27.02
N LEU A 127 9.68 2.17 25.70
CA LEU A 127 8.86 1.30 24.85
C LEU A 127 9.75 0.22 24.23
N ILE A 128 9.37 -1.05 24.40
CA ILE A 128 10.11 -2.21 23.87
C ILE A 128 9.27 -2.89 22.79
N THR A 129 9.85 -3.09 21.61
CA THR A 129 9.25 -3.86 20.51
C THR A 129 10.01 -5.16 20.30
N ASP A 130 9.35 -6.21 19.81
CA ASP A 130 9.98 -7.55 19.66
C ASP A 130 10.48 -7.88 18.25
N ASP A 131 9.99 -7.19 17.22
CA ASP A 131 10.20 -7.58 15.81
C ASP A 131 10.25 -6.36 14.86
N PRO A 132 11.41 -5.70 14.71
CA PRO A 132 12.69 -6.01 15.36
C PRO A 132 12.72 -5.67 16.86
N LEU A 133 13.62 -6.35 17.61
CA LEU A 133 13.87 -6.01 19.01
C LEU A 133 14.47 -4.60 19.10
N MET A 134 13.68 -3.65 19.59
CA MET A 134 14.12 -2.27 19.77
C MET A 134 13.63 -1.73 21.10
N VAL A 135 14.44 -0.85 21.69
CA VAL A 135 14.14 -0.15 22.93
C VAL A 135 14.15 1.34 22.63
N TYR A 136 13.00 1.97 22.75
CA TYR A 136 12.83 3.40 22.54
C TYR A 136 12.75 4.12 23.87
N ARG A 137 13.46 5.25 23.96
CA ARG A 137 13.24 6.27 24.98
C ARG A 137 12.29 7.32 24.41
N ILE A 138 11.19 7.55 25.10
CA ILE A 138 10.19 8.55 24.73
C ILE A 138 10.11 9.55 25.88
N GLU A 139 10.35 10.82 25.60
CA GLU A 139 10.19 11.88 26.60
C GLU A 139 8.71 12.00 27.00
N VAL A 140 8.45 12.36 28.26
CA VAL A 140 7.07 12.34 28.80
C VAL A 140 6.11 13.20 27.97
N ALA A 141 6.56 14.36 27.50
CA ALA A 141 5.75 15.25 26.65
C ALA A 141 5.38 14.59 25.31
N ASP A 142 6.33 13.91 24.67
CA ASP A 142 6.11 13.21 23.40
C ASP A 142 5.20 12.00 23.59
N ALA A 143 5.34 11.28 24.71
CA ALA A 143 4.47 10.16 25.05
C ALA A 143 3.01 10.62 25.19
N VAL A 144 2.77 11.79 25.81
CA VAL A 144 1.43 12.39 25.92
C VAL A 144 0.88 12.80 24.55
N ALA A 145 1.71 13.36 23.67
CA ALA A 145 1.31 13.73 22.32
C ALA A 145 0.89 12.48 21.50
N VAL A 146 1.72 11.44 21.51
CA VAL A 146 1.43 10.16 20.84
C VAL A 146 0.16 9.52 21.37
N LEU A 147 -0.04 9.52 22.70
CA LEU A 147 -1.25 8.99 23.32
C LEU A 147 -2.51 9.69 22.78
N LYS A 148 -2.49 11.02 22.72
CA LYS A 148 -3.62 11.83 22.26
C LYS A 148 -3.98 11.52 20.80
N GLU A 149 -2.99 11.47 19.91
CA GLU A 149 -3.21 11.17 18.48
C GLU A 149 -3.70 9.74 18.27
N LEU A 150 -3.09 8.78 18.97
CA LEU A 150 -3.47 7.38 18.86
C LEU A 150 -4.89 7.13 19.40
N SER A 151 -5.26 7.73 20.53
CA SER A 151 -6.62 7.66 21.06
C SER A 151 -7.65 8.23 20.08
N ALA A 152 -7.37 9.39 19.48
CA ALA A 152 -8.26 9.99 18.49
C ALA A 152 -8.46 9.07 17.26
N ALA A 153 -7.39 8.46 16.75
CA ALA A 153 -7.47 7.51 15.64
C ALA A 153 -8.28 6.25 16.02
N VAL A 154 -8.06 5.71 17.23
CA VAL A 154 -8.81 4.55 17.75
C VAL A 154 -10.30 4.85 17.83
N ASP A 155 -10.70 6.02 18.30
CA ASP A 155 -12.11 6.40 18.40
C ASP A 155 -12.79 6.46 17.03
N VAL A 156 -12.09 6.94 15.99
CA VAL A 156 -12.59 6.91 14.61
C VAL A 156 -12.78 5.46 14.14
N CYS A 157 -11.79 4.59 14.37
CA CYS A 157 -11.90 3.18 14.00
C CYS A 157 -13.06 2.47 14.72
N LYS A 158 -13.25 2.72 16.03
CA LYS A 158 -14.33 2.14 16.81
C LYS A 158 -15.71 2.52 16.27
N ARG A 159 -15.90 3.78 15.88
CA ARG A 159 -17.17 4.26 15.27
C ARG A 159 -17.46 3.61 13.93
N ALA A 160 -16.43 3.32 13.13
CA ALA A 160 -16.59 2.66 11.84
C ALA A 160 -16.96 1.17 11.96
N THR A 161 -16.73 0.58 13.14
CA THR A 161 -17.05 -0.83 13.44
C THR A 161 -18.27 -1.03 14.35
N ALA A 162 -18.92 0.07 14.78
CA ALA A 162 -20.14 0.07 15.60
C ALA A 162 -21.38 0.18 14.72
#